data_AF-A0AB74CD48-F1
#
_entry.id   AF-A0AB74CD48-F1
#
_cell.length_a   1.000
_cell.length_b   1.000
_cell.length_c   1.000
_cell.angle_alpha   90.00
_cell.angle_beta   90.00
_cell.angle_gamma   90.00
#
_symmetry.space_group_name_H-M   'P 1'
#
loop_
_entity.id
_entity.type
_entity.pdbx_description
1 polymer ?
#
loop_
_entity_poly.entity_id
_entity_poly.type
_entity_poly.pdbx_seq_one_letter_code
_entity_poly.pdbx_strand_id
1 'polypeptide(L)'
;MTRNSDLPTAAQIPLQTFHLPVFPPEAANLKHLTLTSDIKPTDYADFLSTPLSEDAVPSLPRGIESITLELFSLGYPAPFLTRLGKALPNLKDLTLYSHLIDGVSDSSRRDAGDFIHGLLTGSKDGGLRELHLLDVFCRKGFISGIGDILQDLGGGGEADRKLRFLEVSYTYRGHSDGEFLSRIPVDELPGLIVGGLVGVSLRLEATSTSSSTTSTSTTGAGAGLEGVPDDPADVDEDGIRVGRNPEGIIPVGSGHEGTKLLVEKLGRTGTGDEPESGLKMLDCTLYALSLEQLGRVLKRQRRLAVLSVSVLIPEGGEAKRGLLETLRLGSEELEVVEVVGVPGQEGKDVEDSVKSEELFRDVFPSSSDMLDLGAALPCLESFSMTVLRAPAFGSVSWVRKDGKWVDGTERL
;
A
#
# COMPACT_ATOMS: atom_id res chain seq x y z
N MET A 1 2.97 -34.86 32.78
CA MET A 1 2.03 -34.51 31.69
C MET A 1 1.46 -33.14 32.00
N THR A 2 2.25 -32.10 31.74
CA THR A 2 1.78 -30.71 31.73
C THR A 2 0.88 -30.54 30.51
N ARG A 3 -0.30 -29.97 30.72
CA ARG A 3 -1.26 -29.67 29.66
C ARG A 3 -0.58 -28.80 28.60
N ASN A 4 -0.83 -29.08 27.32
CA ASN A 4 -0.62 -28.14 26.22
C ASN A 4 -1.35 -26.84 26.56
N SER A 5 -0.70 -25.92 27.26
CA SER A 5 -1.00 -24.50 27.14
C SER A 5 -0.53 -24.09 25.76
N ASP A 6 -1.40 -23.49 24.96
CA ASP A 6 -1.08 -23.02 23.61
C ASP A 6 0.21 -22.19 23.65
N LEU A 7 1.29 -22.76 23.14
CA LEU A 7 2.59 -22.11 23.09
C LEU A 7 2.48 -20.90 22.14
N PRO A 8 3.15 -19.77 22.46
CA PRO A 8 3.01 -18.56 21.68
C PRO A 8 3.44 -18.77 20.23
N THR A 9 2.61 -18.34 19.28
CA THR A 9 2.87 -18.39 17.84
C THR A 9 3.34 -17.07 17.27
N ALA A 10 3.35 -16.00 18.06
CA ALA A 10 3.82 -14.67 17.67
C ALA A 10 4.69 -14.04 18.77
N ALA A 11 5.64 -13.19 18.37
CA ALA A 11 6.52 -12.45 19.25
C ALA A 11 6.81 -11.08 18.66
N GLN A 12 6.87 -10.06 19.52
CA GLN A 12 7.27 -8.70 19.17
C GLN A 12 8.44 -8.29 20.06
N ILE A 13 9.52 -7.83 19.43
CA ILE A 13 10.79 -7.57 20.12
C ILE A 13 11.28 -6.16 19.74
N PRO A 14 11.31 -5.21 20.69
CA PRO A 14 12.00 -3.95 20.49
C PRO A 14 13.51 -4.18 20.51
N LEU A 15 14.21 -3.57 19.55
CA LEU A 15 15.65 -3.69 19.37
C LEU A 15 16.32 -2.34 19.64
N GLN A 16 17.07 -2.26 20.73
CA GLN A 16 17.89 -1.09 21.08
C GLN A 16 19.24 -1.07 20.35
N THR A 17 19.59 -2.19 19.70
CA THR A 17 20.78 -2.36 18.87
C THR A 17 20.47 -3.36 17.75
N PHE A 18 21.37 -3.54 16.78
CA PHE A 18 21.25 -4.59 15.76
C PHE A 18 21.64 -5.99 16.25
N HIS A 19 21.33 -6.34 17.51
CA HIS A 19 21.53 -7.68 18.08
C HIS A 19 20.19 -8.28 18.49
N LEU A 20 19.85 -9.41 17.87
CA LEU A 20 18.66 -10.18 18.18
C LEU A 20 18.88 -11.00 19.47
N PRO A 21 17.86 -11.12 20.34
CA PRO A 21 17.97 -11.97 21.52
C PRO A 21 18.02 -13.45 21.14
N VAL A 22 18.61 -14.26 22.02
CA VAL A 22 18.52 -15.72 21.90
C VAL A 22 17.11 -16.15 22.27
N PHE A 23 16.45 -16.89 21.38
CA PHE A 23 15.11 -17.39 21.60
C PHE A 23 15.14 -18.60 22.55
N PRO A 24 14.28 -18.64 23.58
CA PRO A 24 14.21 -19.77 24.47
C PRO A 24 13.53 -20.97 23.78
N PRO A 25 13.71 -22.22 24.27
CA PRO A 25 13.12 -23.41 23.65
C PRO A 25 11.60 -23.35 23.46
N GLU A 26 10.90 -22.62 24.33
CA GLU A 26 9.45 -22.40 24.28
C GLU A 26 9.01 -21.64 23.02
N ALA A 27 9.91 -20.89 22.38
CA ALA A 27 9.66 -20.19 21.12
C ALA A 27 9.78 -21.09 19.88
N ALA A 28 9.96 -22.41 20.04
CA ALA A 28 10.09 -23.34 18.91
C ALA A 28 8.86 -23.35 17.98
N ASN A 29 7.68 -22.95 18.47
CA ASN A 29 6.43 -22.88 17.71
C ASN A 29 6.15 -21.51 17.08
N LEU A 30 7.09 -20.56 17.18
CA LEU A 30 6.92 -19.21 16.66
C LEU A 30 6.70 -19.24 15.14
N LYS A 31 5.66 -18.54 14.69
CA LYS A 31 5.25 -18.38 13.29
C LYS A 31 5.41 -16.94 12.79
N HIS A 32 5.17 -15.97 13.66
CA HIS A 32 5.22 -14.54 13.35
C HIS A 32 6.24 -13.84 14.25
N LEU A 33 7.10 -13.02 13.66
CA LEU A 33 8.10 -12.25 14.39
C LEU A 33 8.02 -10.77 13.98
N THR A 34 7.78 -9.89 14.94
CA THR A 34 7.90 -8.44 14.74
C THR A 34 9.17 -7.94 15.42
N LEU A 35 10.00 -7.23 14.68
CA LEU A 35 11.18 -6.54 15.18
C LEU A 35 10.96 -5.04 15.01
N THR A 36 10.95 -4.31 16.12
CA THR A 36 10.73 -2.87 16.12
C THR A 36 12.03 -2.18 16.53
N SER A 37 12.54 -1.25 15.73
CA SER A 37 13.68 -0.43 16.11
C SER A 37 13.32 0.50 17.27
N ASP A 38 13.97 0.29 18.42
CA ASP A 38 13.97 1.17 19.60
C ASP A 38 15.39 1.77 19.79
N ILE A 39 16.09 1.97 18.66
CA ILE A 39 17.43 2.55 18.63
C ILE A 39 17.30 4.06 18.79
N LYS A 40 18.00 4.63 19.78
CA LYS A 40 18.03 6.08 19.97
C LYS A 40 18.64 6.75 18.73
N PRO A 41 18.05 7.86 18.22
CA PRO A 41 18.60 8.56 17.06
C PRO A 41 20.06 8.96 17.20
N THR A 42 20.51 9.30 18.41
CA THR A 42 21.91 9.66 18.71
C THR A 42 22.90 8.50 18.53
N ASP A 43 22.43 7.27 18.70
CA ASP A 43 23.28 6.07 18.74
C ASP A 43 23.24 5.33 17.39
N TYR A 44 22.24 5.63 16.55
CA TYR A 44 21.97 4.92 15.30
C TYR A 44 23.16 5.00 14.33
N ALA A 45 23.74 6.19 14.14
CA ALA A 45 24.88 6.38 13.26
C ALA A 45 26.13 5.59 13.73
N ASP A 46 26.34 5.51 15.05
CA ASP A 46 27.42 4.74 15.65
C ASP A 46 27.21 3.23 15.42
N PHE A 47 25.97 2.75 15.56
CA PHE A 47 25.66 1.35 15.26
C PHE A 47 25.78 1.00 13.78
N LEU A 48 25.47 1.92 12.87
CA LEU A 48 25.65 1.71 11.42
C LEU A 48 27.12 1.70 11.00
N SER A 49 27.99 2.42 11.72
CA SER A 49 29.43 2.49 11.45
C SER A 49 30.25 1.41 12.16
N THR A 50 29.68 0.79 13.19
CA THR A 50 30.31 -0.31 13.92
C THR A 50 30.16 -1.63 13.16
N PRO A 51 31.24 -2.42 12.96
CA PRO A 51 31.13 -3.74 12.38
C PRO A 51 30.13 -4.63 13.13
N LEU A 52 29.22 -5.28 12.39
CA LEU A 52 28.21 -6.16 12.96
C LEU A 52 28.86 -7.37 13.65
N SER A 53 28.51 -7.62 14.92
CA SER A 53 28.99 -8.80 15.64
C SER A 53 28.61 -10.11 14.93
N GLU A 54 29.43 -11.15 15.06
CA GLU A 54 29.15 -12.44 14.42
C GLU A 54 27.86 -13.09 14.93
N ASP A 55 27.53 -12.89 16.21
CA ASP A 55 26.36 -13.43 16.90
C ASP A 55 25.13 -12.48 16.88
N ALA A 56 25.22 -11.36 16.14
CA ALA A 56 24.14 -10.37 16.06
C ALA A 56 22.80 -10.93 15.57
N VAL A 57 22.82 -11.98 14.75
CA VAL A 57 21.65 -12.75 14.35
C VAL A 57 21.88 -14.20 14.81
N PRO A 58 21.34 -14.61 15.98
CA PRO A 58 21.48 -15.98 16.46
C PRO A 58 20.58 -16.93 15.65
N SER A 59 20.63 -18.22 15.96
CA SER A 59 19.71 -19.18 15.37
C SER A 59 18.25 -18.85 15.74
N LEU A 60 17.42 -18.59 14.74
CA LEU A 60 16.00 -18.31 14.91
C LEU A 60 15.16 -19.60 14.82
N PRO A 61 13.97 -19.65 15.43
CA PRO A 61 13.01 -20.73 15.22
C PRO A 61 12.70 -20.90 13.71
N ARG A 62 13.02 -22.09 13.17
CA ARG A 62 12.82 -22.38 11.73
C ARG A 62 11.35 -22.35 11.30
N GLY A 63 10.42 -22.40 12.26
CA GLY A 63 8.99 -22.40 12.01
C GLY A 63 8.42 -21.03 11.59
N ILE A 64 9.20 -19.94 11.69
CA ILE A 64 8.76 -18.59 11.35
C ILE A 64 8.45 -18.50 9.85
N GLU A 65 7.26 -18.00 9.54
CA GLU A 65 6.72 -17.86 8.18
C GLU A 65 6.43 -16.39 7.83
N SER A 66 6.37 -15.50 8.81
CA SER A 66 6.07 -14.07 8.65
C SER A 66 7.00 -13.23 9.51
N ILE A 67 7.53 -12.15 8.93
CA ILE A 67 8.36 -11.18 9.64
C ILE A 67 7.92 -9.75 9.34
N THR A 68 7.82 -8.95 10.40
CA THR A 68 7.57 -7.51 10.33
C THR A 68 8.78 -6.76 10.85
N LEU A 69 9.31 -5.82 10.07
CA LEU A 69 10.43 -4.96 10.44
C LEU A 69 9.97 -3.50 10.49
N GLU A 70 9.99 -2.89 11.67
CA GLU A 70 9.36 -1.59 11.94
C GLU A 70 10.35 -0.54 12.41
N LEU A 71 10.18 0.71 11.97
CA LEU A 71 10.82 1.92 12.49
C LEU A 71 12.34 2.00 12.29
N PHE A 72 12.90 1.23 11.37
CA PHE A 72 14.33 1.28 11.03
C PHE A 72 14.62 2.46 10.09
N SER A 73 14.61 3.66 10.67
CA SER A 73 14.63 4.94 9.95
C SER A 73 15.88 5.20 9.10
N LEU A 74 17.03 4.59 9.43
CA LEU A 74 18.29 4.76 8.68
C LEU A 74 18.79 3.45 8.03
N GLY A 75 17.98 2.39 8.07
CA GLY A 75 18.31 1.06 7.54
C GLY A 75 19.20 0.23 8.48
N TYR A 76 20.05 -0.63 7.91
CA TYR A 76 20.80 -1.65 8.67
C TYR A 76 22.31 -1.60 8.43
N PRO A 77 23.12 -2.02 9.42
CA PRO A 77 24.51 -2.34 9.18
C PRO A 77 24.61 -3.62 8.36
N ALA A 78 25.38 -3.61 7.28
CA ALA A 78 25.63 -4.83 6.53
C ALA A 78 26.51 -5.80 7.36
N PRO A 79 26.27 -7.12 7.33
CA PRO A 79 25.28 -7.86 6.54
C PRO A 79 24.06 -8.34 7.38
N PHE A 80 23.45 -7.47 8.20
CA PHE A 80 22.38 -7.86 9.12
C PHE A 80 21.18 -8.49 8.39
N LEU A 81 20.70 -7.88 7.32
CA LEU A 81 19.51 -8.34 6.60
C LEU A 81 19.77 -9.70 5.93
N THR A 82 20.90 -9.87 5.26
CA THR A 82 21.24 -11.15 4.64
C THR A 82 21.35 -12.27 5.69
N ARG A 83 21.92 -11.99 6.87
CA ARG A 83 21.98 -12.98 7.96
C ARG A 83 20.59 -13.32 8.49
N LEU A 84 19.73 -12.30 8.65
CA LEU A 84 18.34 -12.48 9.05
C LEU A 84 17.57 -13.36 8.05
N GLY A 85 17.65 -13.07 6.75
CA GLY A 85 17.00 -13.88 5.72
C GLY A 85 17.46 -15.34 5.72
N LYS A 86 18.76 -15.59 5.89
CA LYS A 86 19.31 -16.96 6.01
C LYS A 86 18.82 -17.71 7.25
N ALA A 87 18.51 -16.99 8.33
CA ALA A 87 17.96 -17.57 9.55
C ALA A 87 16.46 -17.92 9.43
N LEU A 88 15.78 -17.48 8.36
CA LEU A 88 14.34 -17.61 8.15
C LEU A 88 14.02 -18.37 6.84
N PRO A 89 14.36 -19.66 6.72
CA PRO A 89 14.27 -20.40 5.46
C PRO A 89 12.85 -20.67 4.95
N ASN A 90 11.83 -20.49 5.81
CA ASN A 90 10.42 -20.76 5.52
C ASN A 90 9.57 -19.48 5.39
N LEU A 91 10.22 -18.32 5.25
CA LEU A 91 9.52 -17.05 5.18
C LEU A 91 8.64 -16.95 3.92
N LYS A 92 7.38 -16.58 4.13
CA LYS A 92 6.35 -16.40 3.09
C LYS A 92 5.81 -14.97 3.09
N ASP A 93 5.86 -14.29 4.22
CA ASP A 93 5.34 -12.94 4.38
C ASP A 93 6.43 -12.00 4.93
N LEU A 94 6.58 -10.84 4.31
CA LEU A 94 7.49 -9.78 4.71
C LEU A 94 6.72 -8.46 4.76
N THR A 95 6.64 -7.88 5.96
CA THR A 95 6.16 -6.52 6.16
C THR A 95 7.31 -5.61 6.58
N LEU A 96 7.48 -4.50 5.86
CA LEU A 96 8.40 -3.42 6.18
C LEU A 96 7.58 -2.17 6.49
N TYR A 97 7.77 -1.58 7.68
CA TYR A 97 7.03 -0.40 8.12
C TYR A 97 7.95 0.74 8.56
N SER A 98 7.74 1.94 7.99
CA SER A 98 8.46 3.18 8.30
C SER A 98 9.98 3.01 8.27
N HIS A 99 10.51 2.89 7.05
CA HIS A 99 11.79 2.22 6.84
C HIS A 99 12.60 2.86 5.71
N LEU A 100 13.90 3.10 5.92
CA LEU A 100 14.85 3.32 4.82
C LEU A 100 15.53 2.00 4.46
N ILE A 101 14.88 1.17 3.65
CA ILE A 101 15.26 -0.26 3.48
C ILE A 101 16.66 -0.44 2.90
N ASP A 102 17.07 0.39 1.95
CA ASP A 102 18.40 0.30 1.33
C ASP A 102 19.49 1.05 2.11
N GLY A 103 19.11 1.64 3.25
CA GLY A 103 19.99 2.36 4.18
C GLY A 103 20.75 3.53 3.55
N VAL A 104 21.67 4.09 4.34
CA VAL A 104 22.45 5.28 3.95
C VAL A 104 23.78 4.95 3.23
N SER A 105 24.16 3.67 3.15
CA SER A 105 25.44 3.22 2.59
C SER A 105 25.27 2.24 1.44
N ASP A 106 26.27 2.13 0.54
CA ASP A 106 26.22 1.16 -0.56
C ASP A 106 26.29 -0.29 -0.09
N SER A 107 26.95 -0.55 1.04
CA SER A 107 26.95 -1.88 1.67
C SER A 107 25.57 -2.25 2.20
N SER A 108 24.87 -1.32 2.85
CA SER A 108 23.49 -1.52 3.32
C SER A 108 22.55 -1.78 2.15
N ARG A 109 22.71 -1.05 1.05
CA ARG A 109 21.92 -1.26 -0.17
C ARG A 109 22.12 -2.64 -0.78
N ARG A 110 23.37 -3.08 -0.88
CA ARG A 110 23.67 -4.43 -1.38
C ARG A 110 23.11 -5.51 -0.46
N ASP A 111 23.28 -5.36 0.86
CA ASP A 111 22.73 -6.30 1.85
C ASP A 111 21.21 -6.40 1.77
N ALA A 112 20.51 -5.27 1.62
CA ALA A 112 19.06 -5.24 1.44
C ALA A 112 18.62 -5.89 0.12
N GLY A 113 19.34 -5.63 -0.98
CA GLY A 113 19.08 -6.25 -2.27
C GLY A 113 19.27 -7.76 -2.22
N ASP A 114 20.37 -8.24 -1.62
CA ASP A 114 20.68 -9.66 -1.44
C ASP A 114 19.66 -10.35 -0.54
N PHE A 115 19.19 -9.66 0.51
CA PHE A 115 18.11 -10.13 1.38
C PHE A 115 16.80 -10.35 0.61
N ILE A 116 16.30 -9.33 -0.08
CA ILE A 116 15.06 -9.44 -0.86
C ILE A 116 15.19 -10.47 -1.98
N HIS A 117 16.32 -10.49 -2.70
CA HIS A 117 16.60 -11.51 -3.70
C HIS A 117 16.54 -12.92 -3.10
N GLY A 118 17.18 -13.15 -1.95
CA GLY A 118 17.17 -14.43 -1.25
C GLY A 118 15.76 -14.87 -0.83
N LEU A 119 14.92 -13.94 -0.36
CA LEU A 119 13.55 -14.24 0.02
C LEU A 119 12.64 -14.55 -1.19
N LEU A 120 12.78 -13.78 -2.27
CA LEU A 120 11.99 -13.97 -3.50
C LEU A 120 12.36 -15.29 -4.21
N THR A 121 13.65 -15.60 -4.31
CA THR A 121 14.13 -16.83 -4.94
C THR A 121 13.90 -18.07 -4.06
N GLY A 122 13.90 -17.87 -2.74
CA GLY A 122 13.49 -18.86 -1.75
C GLY A 122 14.40 -20.08 -1.64
N SER A 123 13.90 -21.09 -0.94
CA SER A 123 14.50 -22.42 -0.83
C SER A 123 13.70 -23.44 -1.66
N LYS A 124 14.10 -24.72 -1.65
CA LYS A 124 13.38 -25.77 -2.39
C LYS A 124 11.90 -25.86 -1.99
N ASP A 125 11.58 -25.50 -0.75
CA ASP A 125 10.27 -25.68 -0.12
C ASP A 125 9.36 -24.44 -0.20
N GLY A 126 9.82 -23.35 -0.84
CA GLY A 126 9.03 -22.14 -1.06
C GLY A 126 9.85 -20.86 -1.06
N GLY A 127 9.18 -19.73 -1.31
CA GLY A 127 9.75 -18.39 -1.27
C GLY A 127 8.68 -17.38 -0.84
N LEU A 128 9.00 -16.09 -0.90
CA LEU A 128 8.08 -15.03 -0.51
C LEU A 128 6.76 -15.10 -1.33
N ARG A 129 5.65 -14.82 -0.66
CA ARG A 129 4.27 -14.82 -1.19
C ARG A 129 3.60 -13.48 -0.98
N GLU A 130 3.94 -12.79 0.09
CA GLU A 130 3.33 -11.52 0.48
C GLU A 130 4.45 -10.53 0.78
N LEU A 131 4.34 -9.35 0.18
CA LEU A 131 5.29 -8.25 0.36
C LEU A 131 4.51 -6.97 0.65
N HIS A 132 4.73 -6.43 1.85
CA HIS A 132 4.07 -5.22 2.33
C HIS A 132 5.13 -4.14 2.60
N LEU A 133 5.05 -3.05 1.84
CA LEU A 133 5.94 -1.89 1.90
C LEU A 133 5.16 -0.68 2.41
N LEU A 134 5.17 -0.47 3.72
CA LEU A 134 4.37 0.54 4.40
C LEU A 134 5.29 1.70 4.83
N ASP A 135 5.18 2.88 4.23
CA ASP A 135 6.10 4.01 4.46
C ASP A 135 7.57 3.62 4.28
N VAL A 136 7.86 2.85 3.23
CA VAL A 136 9.21 2.38 2.89
C VAL A 136 9.83 3.29 1.83
N PHE A 137 10.95 3.91 2.19
CA PHE A 137 11.73 4.76 1.29
C PHE A 137 13.01 4.05 0.88
N CYS A 138 13.50 4.36 -0.32
CA CYS A 138 14.74 3.83 -0.85
C CYS A 138 15.33 4.73 -1.93
N ARG A 139 16.63 4.59 -2.21
CA ARG A 139 17.26 5.31 -3.33
C ARG A 139 16.81 4.73 -4.68
N LYS A 140 16.84 5.59 -5.69
CA LYS A 140 16.51 5.26 -7.09
C LYS A 140 17.24 3.99 -7.58
N GLY A 141 16.51 3.14 -8.28
CA GLY A 141 16.93 1.88 -8.88
C GLY A 141 16.82 0.68 -7.94
N PHE A 142 16.53 0.87 -6.65
CA PHE A 142 16.37 -0.24 -5.72
C PHE A 142 15.11 -1.06 -6.03
N ILE A 143 13.97 -0.41 -6.19
CA ILE A 143 12.70 -1.08 -6.55
C ILE A 143 12.79 -1.69 -7.95
N SER A 144 13.40 -0.99 -8.90
CA SER A 144 13.62 -1.52 -10.26
C SER A 144 14.39 -2.85 -10.23
N GLY A 145 15.45 -2.94 -9.43
CA GLY A 145 16.20 -4.20 -9.27
C GLY A 145 15.35 -5.33 -8.68
N ILE A 146 14.43 -5.03 -7.77
CA ILE A 146 13.44 -6.02 -7.27
C ILE A 146 12.49 -6.44 -8.40
N GLY A 147 12.01 -5.48 -9.19
CA GLY A 147 11.16 -5.73 -10.35
C GLY A 147 11.82 -6.63 -11.40
N ASP A 148 13.12 -6.47 -11.64
CA ASP A 148 13.89 -7.32 -12.56
C ASP A 148 13.96 -8.77 -12.06
N ILE A 149 14.22 -8.97 -10.75
CA ILE A 149 14.22 -10.31 -10.12
C ILE A 149 12.84 -10.99 -10.28
N LEU A 150 11.76 -10.25 -10.01
CA LEU A 150 10.39 -10.77 -10.14
C LEU A 150 10.05 -11.15 -11.59
N GLN A 151 10.52 -10.37 -12.56
CA GLN A 151 10.31 -10.67 -13.98
C GLN A 151 11.04 -11.94 -14.41
N ASP A 152 12.29 -12.10 -13.98
CA ASP A 152 13.09 -13.31 -14.26
C ASP A 152 12.44 -14.57 -13.66
N LEU A 153 11.87 -14.46 -12.46
CA LEU A 153 11.12 -15.55 -11.83
C LEU A 153 9.80 -15.87 -12.56
N GLY A 154 9.17 -14.88 -13.20
CA GLY A 154 7.91 -15.02 -13.92
C GLY A 154 7.98 -15.99 -15.11
N GLY A 155 9.12 -16.05 -15.80
CA GLY A 155 9.36 -16.92 -16.96
C GLY A 155 9.63 -18.39 -16.66
N GLY A 156 9.81 -18.76 -15.38
CA GLY A 156 10.02 -20.13 -14.93
C GLY A 156 8.71 -20.86 -14.67
N GLY A 157 8.54 -22.06 -15.24
CA GLY A 157 7.34 -22.90 -15.11
C GLY A 157 7.06 -23.47 -13.70
N GLU A 158 7.69 -22.97 -12.64
CA GLU A 158 7.39 -23.35 -11.26
C GLU A 158 6.28 -22.44 -10.71
N ALA A 159 5.04 -22.93 -10.78
CA ALA A 159 3.85 -22.23 -10.30
C ALA A 159 3.86 -21.93 -8.78
N ASP A 160 4.76 -22.59 -8.03
CA ASP A 160 4.73 -22.62 -6.57
C ASP A 160 5.77 -21.71 -5.90
N ARG A 161 6.39 -20.76 -6.62
CA ARG A 161 7.37 -19.80 -6.06
C ARG A 161 7.04 -18.32 -6.29
N LYS A 162 5.78 -17.99 -6.56
CA LYS A 162 5.40 -16.66 -7.04
C LYS A 162 4.84 -15.79 -5.93
N LEU A 163 5.23 -14.51 -5.93
CA LEU A 163 4.58 -13.46 -5.16
C LEU A 163 3.09 -13.41 -5.53
N ARG A 164 2.21 -13.36 -4.53
CA ARG A 164 0.75 -13.39 -4.67
C ARG A 164 0.10 -12.09 -4.23
N PHE A 165 0.65 -11.45 -3.22
CA PHE A 165 0.14 -10.20 -2.69
C PHE A 165 1.26 -9.16 -2.61
N LEU A 166 0.99 -7.99 -3.16
CA LEU A 166 1.86 -6.83 -3.11
C LEU A 166 1.07 -5.68 -2.51
N GLU A 167 1.54 -5.14 -1.40
CA GLU A 167 1.03 -3.90 -0.82
C GLU A 167 2.14 -2.86 -0.73
N VAL A 168 1.84 -1.66 -1.20
CA VAL A 168 2.67 -0.47 -1.06
C VAL A 168 1.74 0.65 -0.61
N SER A 169 2.00 1.17 0.58
CA SER A 169 1.18 2.20 1.18
C SER A 169 2.07 3.29 1.74
N TYR A 170 1.74 4.55 1.44
CA TYR A 170 2.40 5.69 2.07
C TYR A 170 1.39 6.56 2.79
N THR A 171 1.73 6.99 3.99
CA THR A 171 1.03 8.03 4.71
C THR A 171 1.31 9.36 4.02
N TYR A 172 0.29 9.96 3.43
CA TYR A 172 0.41 11.16 2.61
C TYR A 172 0.83 12.38 3.44
N ARG A 173 1.90 13.04 3.00
CA ARG A 173 2.42 14.28 3.60
C ARG A 173 2.57 15.42 2.61
N GLY A 174 1.96 15.32 1.42
CA GLY A 174 2.16 16.29 0.34
C GLY A 174 1.74 17.73 0.66
N HIS A 175 0.91 17.92 1.68
CA HIS A 175 0.54 19.24 2.20
C HIS A 175 1.67 19.93 2.97
N SER A 176 2.49 19.13 3.66
CA SER A 176 3.53 19.59 4.59
C SER A 176 4.93 19.43 3.98
N ASP A 177 5.08 18.52 3.01
CA ASP A 177 6.28 18.26 2.22
C ASP A 177 5.92 18.27 0.73
N GLY A 178 6.12 19.41 0.06
CA GLY A 178 5.84 19.55 -1.38
C GLY A 178 6.69 18.63 -2.28
N GLU A 179 7.77 18.06 -1.74
CA GLU A 179 8.64 17.08 -2.41
C GLU A 179 8.29 15.64 -2.00
N PHE A 180 7.22 15.41 -1.23
CA PHE A 180 6.87 14.08 -0.71
C PHE A 180 6.78 13.02 -1.81
N LEU A 181 6.03 13.31 -2.89
CA LEU A 181 5.85 12.39 -4.01
C LEU A 181 7.17 12.13 -4.77
N SER A 182 8.12 13.08 -4.77
CA SER A 182 9.42 12.90 -5.44
C SER A 182 10.36 11.97 -4.67
N ARG A 183 10.07 11.71 -3.38
CA ARG A 183 10.80 10.74 -2.54
C ARG A 183 10.24 9.33 -2.62
N ILE A 184 9.02 9.17 -3.13
CA ILE A 184 8.44 7.86 -3.40
C ILE A 184 8.96 7.39 -4.77
N PRO A 185 9.40 6.13 -4.93
CA PRO A 185 9.86 5.59 -6.22
C PRO A 185 8.67 5.29 -7.18
N VAL A 186 7.80 6.28 -7.41
CA VAL A 186 6.53 6.14 -8.14
C VAL A 186 6.70 5.71 -9.59
N ASP A 187 7.86 5.97 -10.20
CA ASP A 187 8.23 5.51 -11.55
C ASP A 187 8.67 4.04 -11.59
N GLU A 188 9.08 3.47 -10.44
CA GLU A 188 9.61 2.11 -10.34
C GLU A 188 8.61 1.10 -9.77
N LEU A 189 7.75 1.52 -8.83
CA LEU A 189 6.78 0.65 -8.14
C LEU A 189 5.93 -0.22 -9.09
N PRO A 190 5.43 0.29 -10.24
CA PRO A 190 4.66 -0.56 -11.16
C PRO A 190 5.49 -1.69 -11.77
N GLY A 191 6.82 -1.59 -11.75
CA GLY A 191 7.74 -2.66 -12.16
C GLY A 191 7.63 -3.94 -11.32
N LEU A 192 7.11 -3.84 -10.09
CA LEU A 192 6.84 -4.98 -9.20
C LEU A 192 5.61 -5.79 -9.61
N ILE A 193 4.75 -5.26 -10.49
CA ILE A 193 3.57 -5.95 -10.98
C ILE A 193 4.01 -7.01 -11.99
N VAL A 194 3.91 -8.28 -11.59
CA VAL A 194 4.25 -9.46 -12.39
C VAL A 194 3.10 -10.47 -12.42
N GLY A 195 3.16 -11.40 -13.37
CA GLY A 195 2.17 -12.48 -13.47
C GLY A 195 2.16 -13.38 -12.23
N GLY A 196 0.97 -13.77 -11.78
CA GLY A 196 0.76 -14.61 -10.59
C GLY A 196 0.24 -13.88 -9.36
N LEU A 197 0.28 -12.54 -9.37
CA LEU A 197 -0.35 -11.71 -8.34
C LEU A 197 -1.87 -11.90 -8.35
N VAL A 198 -2.43 -11.98 -7.14
CA VAL A 198 -3.87 -12.07 -6.84
C VAL A 198 -4.37 -10.73 -6.31
N GLY A 199 -3.55 -10.04 -5.51
CA GLY A 199 -3.85 -8.71 -5.00
C GLY A 199 -2.68 -7.76 -5.17
N VAL A 200 -2.99 -6.54 -5.62
CA VAL A 200 -2.05 -5.41 -5.69
C VAL A 200 -2.70 -4.22 -5.01
N SER A 201 -1.99 -3.58 -4.09
CA SER A 201 -2.38 -2.31 -3.49
C SER A 201 -1.22 -1.33 -3.59
N LEU A 202 -1.42 -0.22 -4.29
CA LEU A 202 -0.51 0.91 -4.41
C LEU A 202 -1.31 2.16 -4.01
N ARG A 203 -1.19 2.60 -2.76
CA ARG A 203 -2.10 3.60 -2.18
C ARG A 203 -1.41 4.70 -1.38
N LEU A 204 -2.14 5.80 -1.23
CA LEU A 204 -1.85 6.90 -0.33
C LEU A 204 -2.93 6.94 0.75
N GLU A 205 -2.51 6.90 2.00
CA GLU A 205 -3.38 6.99 3.17
C GLU A 205 -3.33 8.40 3.75
N ALA A 206 -4.48 8.91 4.20
CA ALA A 206 -4.49 10.21 4.88
C ALA A 206 -3.84 10.05 6.26
N THR A 207 -3.08 11.05 6.70
CA THR A 207 -2.78 11.20 8.12
C THR A 207 -4.10 11.32 8.85
N SER A 208 -4.36 10.44 9.83
CA SER A 208 -5.52 10.55 10.69
C SER A 208 -5.38 11.82 11.52
N THR A 209 -5.89 12.94 11.00
CA THR A 209 -5.94 14.19 11.75
C THR A 209 -7.00 14.00 12.83
N SER A 210 -6.55 13.88 14.07
CA SER A 210 -7.43 14.06 15.22
C SER A 210 -8.02 15.46 15.10
N SER A 211 -9.29 15.54 14.72
CA SER A 211 -10.10 16.74 14.83
C SER A 211 -10.31 17.03 16.32
N SER A 212 -9.31 17.64 16.95
CA SER A 212 -9.46 18.25 18.26
C SER A 212 -10.24 19.56 18.11
N THR A 213 -11.51 19.46 17.74
CA THR A 213 -12.50 20.50 18.03
C THR A 213 -13.37 19.97 19.15
N THR A 214 -13.23 20.62 20.30
CA THR A 214 -14.05 20.48 21.50
C THR A 214 -15.54 20.35 21.15
N SER A 215 -16.03 19.12 21.10
CA SER A 215 -17.45 18.82 21.30
C SER A 215 -17.61 17.35 21.70
N THR A 216 -18.23 17.19 22.86
CA THR A 216 -18.61 15.98 23.56
C THR A 216 -19.10 14.83 22.67
N SER A 217 -18.44 13.67 22.80
CA SER A 217 -18.96 12.30 22.78
C SER A 217 -20.08 11.93 21.77
N THR A 218 -19.80 11.05 20.81
CA THR A 218 -20.19 9.61 20.86
C THR A 218 -19.91 8.86 19.55
N THR A 219 -19.07 7.82 19.68
CA THR A 219 -19.10 6.50 19.01
C THR A 219 -19.29 6.40 17.48
N GLY A 220 -18.15 6.22 16.80
CA GLY A 220 -18.00 5.50 15.53
C GLY A 220 -16.57 4.98 15.46
N ALA A 221 -16.38 3.70 15.14
CA ALA A 221 -15.11 2.99 15.19
C ALA A 221 -14.07 3.53 14.19
N GLY A 222 -13.36 4.58 14.57
CA GLY A 222 -11.97 4.77 14.20
C GLY A 222 -11.12 4.44 15.43
N ALA A 223 -10.04 3.69 15.27
CA ALA A 223 -9.02 3.61 16.32
C ALA A 223 -8.40 5.01 16.46
N GLY A 224 -9.06 5.86 17.26
CA GLY A 224 -8.61 7.21 17.55
C GLY A 224 -7.29 7.12 18.30
N LEU A 225 -6.22 7.54 17.62
CA LEU A 225 -4.90 7.75 18.20
C LEU A 225 -4.93 9.02 19.08
N GLU A 226 -5.74 9.01 20.15
CA GLU A 226 -5.64 10.03 21.20
C GLU A 226 -4.25 9.92 21.84
N GLY A 227 -3.42 10.96 21.66
CA GLY A 227 -2.08 11.04 22.25
C GLY A 227 -0.90 10.75 21.31
N VAL A 228 -1.12 10.60 20.00
CA VAL A 228 -0.03 10.62 19.03
C VAL A 228 0.40 12.07 18.77
N PRO A 229 1.70 12.41 18.90
CA PRO A 229 2.20 13.74 18.58
C PRO A 229 1.86 14.11 17.13
N ASP A 230 1.58 15.39 16.90
CA ASP A 230 1.43 15.91 15.55
C ASP A 230 2.69 15.62 14.72
N ASP A 231 2.52 15.46 13.40
CA ASP A 231 3.66 15.27 12.50
C ASP A 231 4.63 16.44 12.67
N PRO A 232 5.95 16.20 12.84
CA PRO A 232 6.95 17.27 12.90
C PRO A 232 6.90 18.25 11.71
N ALA A 233 6.36 17.82 10.56
CA ALA A 233 6.15 18.69 9.41
C ALA A 233 4.95 19.65 9.58
N ASP A 234 4.05 19.39 10.53
CA ASP A 234 2.81 20.14 10.77
C ASP A 234 2.89 21.08 11.97
N VAL A 235 4.00 21.09 12.70
CA VAL A 235 4.20 21.89 13.92
C VAL A 235 5.43 22.78 13.82
N ASP A 236 5.41 23.90 14.54
CA ASP A 236 6.56 24.78 14.69
C ASP A 236 7.56 24.24 15.72
N GLU A 237 8.63 25.01 15.97
CA GLU A 237 9.70 24.65 16.93
C GLU A 237 9.17 24.44 18.37
N ASP A 238 8.00 25.00 18.69
CA ASP A 238 7.33 24.86 20.00
C ASP A 238 6.29 23.72 20.01
N GLY A 239 6.15 22.97 18.91
CA GLY A 239 5.19 21.88 18.77
C GLY A 239 3.75 22.35 18.54
N ILE A 240 3.55 23.62 18.14
CA ILE A 240 2.24 24.19 17.85
C ILE A 240 1.94 24.03 16.36
N ARG A 241 0.74 23.55 16.01
CA ARG A 241 0.33 23.36 14.61
C ARG A 241 0.43 24.65 13.79
N VAL A 242 1.12 24.58 12.66
CA VAL A 242 1.28 25.71 11.74
C VAL A 242 0.17 25.68 10.69
N GLY A 243 -0.89 26.46 10.91
CA GLY A 243 -1.98 26.61 9.96
C GLY A 243 -2.93 25.41 9.88
N ARG A 244 -3.87 25.47 8.91
CA ARG A 244 -4.73 24.34 8.56
C ARG A 244 -4.15 23.72 7.30
N ASN A 245 -3.70 22.48 7.38
CA ASN A 245 -3.28 21.75 6.19
C ASN A 245 -4.44 21.70 5.18
N PRO A 246 -4.16 21.88 3.88
CA PRO A 246 -5.15 21.60 2.84
C PRO A 246 -5.76 20.21 3.04
N GLU A 247 -7.01 20.04 2.62
CA GLU A 247 -7.67 18.73 2.68
C GLU A 247 -7.46 17.98 1.37
N GLY A 248 -7.26 16.67 1.49
CA GLY A 248 -7.33 15.73 0.38
C GLY A 248 -6.00 15.28 -0.19
N ILE A 249 -5.95 14.04 -0.63
CA ILE A 249 -4.75 13.40 -1.15
C ILE A 249 -4.62 13.68 -2.64
N ILE A 250 -3.47 14.23 -3.05
CA ILE A 250 -3.13 14.41 -4.46
C ILE A 250 -2.27 13.22 -4.91
N PRO A 251 -2.79 12.32 -5.78
CA PRO A 251 -2.04 11.19 -6.31
C PRO A 251 -1.13 11.61 -7.47
N VAL A 252 -0.31 10.66 -7.94
CA VAL A 252 0.54 10.82 -9.13
C VAL A 252 -0.33 10.98 -10.38
N GLY A 253 -0.10 12.05 -11.14
CA GLY A 253 -0.92 12.40 -12.31
C GLY A 253 -0.88 11.39 -13.47
N SER A 254 -1.91 11.40 -14.32
CA SER A 254 -2.08 10.45 -15.44
C SER A 254 -0.98 10.51 -16.50
N GLY A 255 -0.32 11.67 -16.64
CA GLY A 255 0.77 11.90 -17.60
C GLY A 255 2.14 11.44 -17.10
N HIS A 256 2.27 11.06 -15.83
CA HIS A 256 3.54 10.63 -15.22
C HIS A 256 4.00 9.28 -15.78
N GLU A 257 5.32 9.07 -15.90
CA GLU A 257 5.90 7.82 -16.45
C GLU A 257 5.51 6.59 -15.62
N GLY A 258 5.49 6.70 -14.30
CA GLY A 258 4.98 5.65 -13.41
C GLY A 258 3.52 5.27 -13.71
N THR A 259 2.64 6.25 -13.96
CA THR A 259 1.24 5.97 -14.30
C THR A 259 1.13 5.26 -15.66
N LYS A 260 1.96 5.65 -16.64
CA LYS A 260 2.03 4.96 -17.94
C LYS A 260 2.50 3.52 -17.78
N LEU A 261 3.54 3.28 -16.98
CA LEU A 261 4.07 1.95 -16.70
C LEU A 261 3.04 1.07 -15.97
N LEU A 262 2.29 1.63 -15.01
CA LEU A 262 1.18 0.95 -14.35
C LEU A 262 0.13 0.46 -15.36
N VAL A 263 -0.35 1.36 -16.21
CA VAL A 263 -1.34 1.03 -17.24
C VAL A 263 -0.78 0.02 -18.25
N GLU A 264 0.51 0.10 -18.58
CA GLU A 264 1.17 -0.92 -19.41
C GLU A 264 1.16 -2.28 -18.70
N LYS A 265 1.66 -2.38 -17.47
CA LYS A 265 1.78 -3.63 -16.72
C LYS A 265 0.41 -4.30 -16.50
N LEU A 266 -0.61 -3.51 -16.18
CA LEU A 266 -2.00 -3.98 -16.06
C LEU A 266 -2.70 -4.18 -17.41
N GLY A 267 -2.16 -3.60 -18.49
CA GLY A 267 -2.73 -3.67 -19.84
C GLY A 267 -2.09 -4.74 -20.74
N ARG A 268 -0.95 -5.32 -20.34
CA ARG A 268 -0.21 -6.31 -21.10
C ARG A 268 -1.04 -7.56 -21.32
N THR A 269 -1.12 -7.97 -22.59
CA THR A 269 -1.55 -9.31 -22.98
C THR A 269 -0.39 -10.24 -22.72
N GLY A 270 -0.62 -11.27 -21.92
CA GLY A 270 0.28 -12.41 -21.89
C GLY A 270 0.56 -12.88 -23.33
N THR A 271 1.82 -13.10 -23.67
CA THR A 271 2.20 -13.48 -25.03
C THR A 271 1.71 -14.90 -25.32
N GLY A 272 0.52 -15.03 -25.90
CA GLY A 272 -0.01 -16.23 -26.57
C GLY A 272 -0.34 -17.44 -25.69
N ASP A 273 0.45 -17.73 -24.67
CA ASP A 273 0.38 -18.92 -23.81
C ASP A 273 0.30 -18.58 -22.31
N GLU A 274 0.31 -17.31 -21.94
CA GLU A 274 0.17 -16.90 -20.54
C GLU A 274 -1.32 -16.92 -20.12
N PRO A 275 -1.66 -17.61 -19.02
CA PRO A 275 -3.02 -17.62 -18.51
C PRO A 275 -3.51 -16.20 -18.22
N GLU A 276 -4.81 -15.96 -18.39
CA GLU A 276 -5.45 -14.70 -18.02
C GLU A 276 -4.99 -14.23 -16.64
N SER A 277 -4.77 -12.91 -16.50
CA SER A 277 -4.33 -12.30 -15.24
C SER A 277 -5.15 -12.84 -14.07
N GLY A 278 -4.46 -13.39 -13.06
CA GLY A 278 -5.06 -13.93 -11.85
C GLY A 278 -5.47 -12.85 -10.83
N LEU A 279 -5.32 -11.57 -11.18
CA LEU A 279 -5.58 -10.43 -10.31
C LEU A 279 -7.06 -10.32 -9.98
N LYS A 280 -7.38 -10.40 -8.69
CA LYS A 280 -8.73 -10.26 -8.13
C LYS A 280 -8.94 -8.95 -7.39
N MET A 281 -7.88 -8.39 -6.83
CA MET A 281 -7.92 -7.14 -6.08
C MET A 281 -6.89 -6.16 -6.63
N LEU A 282 -7.33 -4.94 -6.93
CA LEU A 282 -6.49 -3.85 -7.39
C LEU A 282 -6.88 -2.58 -6.64
N ASP A 283 -5.99 -2.10 -5.78
CA ASP A 283 -5.96 -0.70 -5.34
C ASP A 283 -4.78 -0.02 -6.04
N CYS A 284 -5.05 1.01 -6.83
CA CYS A 284 -4.02 1.83 -7.45
C CYS A 284 -4.23 3.32 -7.18
N THR A 285 -4.80 3.66 -6.03
CA THR A 285 -5.17 5.04 -5.67
C THR A 285 -3.97 5.98 -5.50
N LEU A 286 -2.73 5.47 -5.43
CA LEU A 286 -1.49 6.23 -5.57
C LEU A 286 -1.36 6.93 -6.94
N TYR A 287 -2.04 6.44 -7.99
CA TYR A 287 -1.98 6.96 -9.35
C TYR A 287 -3.36 7.39 -9.85
N ALA A 288 -3.49 8.62 -10.36
CA ALA A 288 -4.68 9.09 -11.05
C ALA A 288 -4.68 8.64 -12.51
N LEU A 289 -5.66 7.80 -12.88
CA LEU A 289 -5.87 7.38 -14.25
C LEU A 289 -6.82 8.31 -14.99
N SER A 290 -6.58 8.54 -16.28
CA SER A 290 -7.63 9.02 -17.16
C SER A 290 -8.71 7.94 -17.36
N LEU A 291 -9.92 8.33 -17.76
CA LEU A 291 -10.98 7.37 -18.09
C LEU A 291 -10.55 6.40 -19.21
N GLU A 292 -9.76 6.88 -20.18
CA GLU A 292 -9.21 6.01 -21.23
C GLU A 292 -8.25 4.96 -20.66
N GLN A 293 -7.35 5.38 -19.77
CA GLN A 293 -6.40 4.47 -19.10
C GLN A 293 -7.13 3.43 -18.26
N LEU A 294 -8.10 3.85 -17.43
CA LEU A 294 -8.95 2.94 -16.65
C LEU A 294 -9.69 1.95 -17.56
N GLY A 295 -10.29 2.43 -18.65
CA GLY A 295 -10.97 1.57 -19.61
C GLY A 295 -10.07 0.51 -20.24
N ARG A 296 -8.78 0.81 -20.47
CA ARG A 296 -7.79 -0.18 -20.92
C ARG A 296 -7.51 -1.24 -19.86
N VAL A 297 -7.36 -0.84 -18.59
CA VAL A 297 -7.15 -1.76 -17.47
C VAL A 297 -8.36 -2.70 -17.29
N LEU A 298 -9.57 -2.16 -17.22
CA LEU A 298 -10.82 -2.92 -17.04
C LEU A 298 -11.08 -3.92 -18.17
N LYS A 299 -10.75 -3.54 -19.42
CA LYS A 299 -10.88 -4.44 -20.57
C LYS A 299 -9.95 -5.67 -20.50
N ARG A 300 -8.88 -5.60 -19.72
CA ARG A 300 -7.85 -6.63 -19.60
C ARG A 300 -7.96 -7.44 -18.31
N GLN A 301 -8.22 -6.78 -17.18
CA GLN A 301 -8.33 -7.41 -15.87
C GLN A 301 -9.73 -8.01 -15.67
N ARG A 302 -10.00 -9.14 -16.34
CA ARG A 302 -11.32 -9.76 -16.40
C ARG A 302 -11.73 -10.58 -15.18
N ARG A 303 -10.83 -10.75 -14.22
CA ARG A 303 -11.06 -11.49 -12.96
C ARG A 303 -11.11 -10.60 -11.74
N LEU A 304 -11.16 -9.28 -11.97
CA LEU A 304 -11.13 -8.29 -10.91
C LEU A 304 -12.46 -8.28 -10.18
N ALA A 305 -12.41 -8.58 -8.89
CA ALA A 305 -13.55 -8.55 -7.97
C ALA A 305 -13.56 -7.26 -7.13
N VAL A 306 -12.39 -6.72 -6.79
CA VAL A 306 -12.25 -5.50 -5.99
C VAL A 306 -11.39 -4.48 -6.73
N LEU A 307 -11.90 -3.27 -6.89
CA LEU A 307 -11.21 -2.14 -7.52
C LEU A 307 -11.27 -0.89 -6.63
N SER A 308 -10.13 -0.37 -6.21
CA SER A 308 -9.97 0.98 -5.67
C SER A 308 -9.10 1.80 -6.61
N VAL A 309 -9.62 2.90 -7.17
CA VAL A 309 -8.93 3.65 -8.23
C VAL A 309 -9.10 5.15 -8.10
N SER A 310 -8.01 5.89 -8.30
CA SER A 310 -8.05 7.33 -8.47
C SER A 310 -8.25 7.68 -9.94
N VAL A 311 -9.23 8.52 -10.27
CA VAL A 311 -9.57 8.87 -11.65
C VAL A 311 -9.64 10.37 -11.86
N LEU A 312 -9.11 10.85 -12.98
CA LEU A 312 -9.28 12.24 -13.39
C LEU A 312 -10.73 12.50 -13.78
N ILE A 313 -11.35 13.46 -13.08
CA ILE A 313 -12.71 13.95 -13.35
C ILE A 313 -12.57 15.19 -14.23
N PRO A 314 -13.01 15.15 -15.51
CA PRO A 314 -13.05 16.33 -16.35
C PRO A 314 -14.08 17.35 -15.83
N GLU A 315 -13.87 18.62 -16.13
CA GLU A 315 -14.87 19.65 -15.83
C GLU A 315 -16.14 19.45 -16.67
N GLY A 316 -17.31 19.65 -16.06
CA GLY A 316 -18.61 19.66 -16.74
C GLY A 316 -19.48 18.41 -16.51
N GLY A 317 -20.74 18.51 -16.93
CA GLY A 317 -21.79 17.52 -16.63
C GLY A 317 -21.62 16.13 -17.25
N GLU A 318 -20.57 15.93 -18.06
CA GLU A 318 -20.31 14.65 -18.74
C GLU A 318 -19.34 13.73 -18.01
N ALA A 319 -18.71 14.22 -16.95
CA ALA A 319 -17.75 13.47 -16.16
C ALA A 319 -18.36 12.20 -15.54
N LYS A 320 -19.54 12.33 -14.93
CA LYS A 320 -20.28 11.21 -14.34
C LYS A 320 -20.63 10.15 -15.38
N ARG A 321 -21.16 10.58 -16.54
CA ARG A 321 -21.54 9.64 -17.61
C ARG A 321 -20.32 8.89 -18.13
N GLY A 322 -19.23 9.59 -18.41
CA GLY A 322 -17.98 8.98 -18.88
C GLY A 322 -17.38 7.98 -17.87
N LEU A 323 -17.42 8.30 -16.58
CA LEU A 323 -16.98 7.40 -15.51
C LEU A 323 -17.82 6.12 -15.50
N LEU A 324 -19.15 6.24 -15.46
CA LEU A 324 -20.05 5.09 -15.42
C LEU A 324 -19.92 4.22 -16.67
N GLU A 325 -19.84 4.83 -17.86
CA GLU A 325 -19.59 4.10 -19.12
C GLU A 325 -18.25 3.36 -19.11
N THR A 326 -17.22 3.96 -18.49
CA THR A 326 -15.91 3.33 -18.35
C THR A 326 -15.97 2.13 -17.39
N LEU A 327 -16.64 2.27 -16.24
CA LEU A 327 -16.79 1.19 -15.26
C LEU A 327 -17.55 -0.02 -15.83
N ARG A 328 -18.53 0.21 -16.72
CA ARG A 328 -19.23 -0.87 -17.46
C ARG A 328 -18.31 -1.73 -18.33
N LEU A 329 -17.09 -1.28 -18.61
CA LEU A 329 -16.09 -2.09 -19.31
C LEU A 329 -15.45 -3.16 -18.42
N GLY A 330 -15.69 -3.10 -17.11
CA GLY A 330 -15.26 -4.07 -16.11
C GLY A 330 -15.80 -5.48 -16.35
N SER A 331 -15.36 -6.42 -15.52
CA SER A 331 -15.81 -7.80 -15.60
C SER A 331 -17.13 -8.02 -14.86
N GLU A 332 -17.85 -9.07 -15.21
CA GLU A 332 -19.03 -9.50 -14.43
C GLU A 332 -18.66 -9.99 -13.02
N GLU A 333 -17.39 -10.30 -12.75
CA GLU A 333 -16.88 -10.67 -11.43
C GLU A 333 -16.68 -9.47 -10.49
N LEU A 334 -16.84 -8.23 -10.97
CA LEU A 334 -16.59 -7.03 -10.16
C LEU A 334 -17.67 -6.86 -9.08
N GLU A 335 -17.26 -6.97 -7.81
CA GLU A 335 -18.11 -6.97 -6.62
C GLU A 335 -18.04 -5.63 -5.87
N VAL A 336 -16.85 -5.05 -5.76
CA VAL A 336 -16.60 -3.81 -5.00
C VAL A 336 -15.82 -2.81 -5.84
N VAL A 337 -16.34 -1.58 -5.89
CA VAL A 337 -15.68 -0.46 -6.57
C VAL A 337 -15.60 0.75 -5.64
N GLU A 338 -14.39 1.26 -5.43
CA GLU A 338 -14.11 2.54 -4.77
C GLU A 338 -13.44 3.47 -5.77
N VAL A 339 -14.01 4.67 -5.94
CA VAL A 339 -13.47 5.69 -6.82
C VAL A 339 -13.01 6.90 -6.02
N VAL A 340 -11.77 7.31 -6.22
CA VAL A 340 -11.26 8.60 -5.75
C VAL A 340 -11.22 9.56 -6.94
N GLY A 341 -12.15 10.49 -6.94
CA GLY A 341 -12.22 11.56 -7.91
C GLY A 341 -11.06 12.56 -7.77
N VAL A 342 -10.35 12.83 -8.85
CA VAL A 342 -9.25 13.81 -8.90
C VAL A 342 -9.63 14.89 -9.91
N PRO A 343 -9.87 16.14 -9.50
CA PRO A 343 -10.24 17.21 -10.43
C PRO A 343 -9.20 17.42 -11.53
N GLY A 344 -9.65 17.63 -12.77
CA GLY A 344 -8.80 17.69 -13.96
C GLY A 344 -7.81 18.86 -14.04
N GLN A 345 -7.97 19.91 -13.22
CA GLN A 345 -6.91 20.88 -13.00
C GLN A 345 -5.95 20.29 -11.98
N GLU A 346 -4.77 19.85 -12.43
CA GLU A 346 -3.70 19.32 -11.58
C GLU A 346 -3.32 20.34 -10.48
N GLY A 347 -3.98 20.23 -9.33
CA GLY A 347 -3.59 20.72 -8.01
C GLY A 347 -3.33 22.22 -7.79
N LYS A 348 -3.21 23.07 -8.82
CA LYS A 348 -2.69 24.44 -8.65
C LYS A 348 -3.70 25.45 -8.11
N ASP A 349 -5.00 25.21 -8.27
CA ASP A 349 -6.05 26.18 -7.92
C ASP A 349 -7.08 25.64 -6.90
N VAL A 350 -6.83 24.46 -6.30
CA VAL A 350 -7.73 23.88 -5.26
C VAL A 350 -7.63 24.65 -3.93
N GLU A 351 -6.58 25.44 -3.73
CA GLU A 351 -6.35 26.26 -2.53
C GLU A 351 -7.37 27.41 -2.37
N ASP A 352 -8.00 27.89 -3.45
CA ASP A 352 -8.78 29.15 -3.43
C ASP A 352 -10.31 29.02 -3.58
N SER A 353 -10.87 27.81 -3.79
CA SER A 353 -12.32 27.66 -4.05
C SER A 353 -13.10 27.08 -2.87
N VAL A 354 -13.27 27.90 -1.82
CA VAL A 354 -14.25 27.66 -0.73
C VAL A 354 -15.68 27.95 -1.22
N LYS A 355 -16.19 27.09 -2.11
CA LYS A 355 -17.62 26.79 -2.36
C LYS A 355 -17.75 25.34 -2.86
N SER A 356 -17.17 24.41 -2.10
CA SER A 356 -16.60 23.16 -2.62
C SER A 356 -17.57 21.97 -2.80
N GLU A 357 -18.66 21.89 -2.04
CA GLU A 357 -19.61 20.75 -2.17
C GLU A 357 -20.50 20.85 -3.43
N GLU A 358 -20.96 22.06 -3.78
CA GLU A 358 -21.83 22.26 -4.94
C GLU A 358 -21.10 21.98 -6.26
N LEU A 359 -19.77 22.17 -6.29
CA LEU A 359 -18.93 22.00 -7.47
C LEU A 359 -18.87 20.54 -7.95
N PHE A 360 -18.84 19.58 -7.02
CA PHE A 360 -18.66 18.16 -7.35
C PHE A 360 -19.94 17.33 -7.24
N ARG A 361 -21.05 17.93 -6.77
CA ARG A 361 -22.31 17.21 -6.55
C ARG A 361 -22.78 16.43 -7.78
N ASP A 362 -22.62 17.02 -8.97
CA ASP A 362 -23.10 16.44 -10.22
C ASP A 362 -22.21 15.27 -10.74
N VAL A 363 -21.05 15.05 -10.11
CA VAL A 363 -20.13 13.95 -10.43
C VAL A 363 -20.55 12.65 -9.72
N PHE A 364 -21.18 12.74 -8.55
CA PHE A 364 -21.53 11.56 -7.76
C PHE A 364 -22.69 10.77 -8.40
N PRO A 365 -22.56 9.44 -8.53
CA PRO A 365 -23.64 8.57 -8.97
C PRO A 365 -24.86 8.60 -8.05
N SER A 366 -26.05 8.66 -8.65
CA SER A 366 -27.34 8.52 -7.97
C SER A 366 -27.78 7.06 -7.88
N SER A 367 -28.82 6.76 -7.09
CA SER A 367 -29.42 5.41 -7.04
C SER A 367 -29.88 4.90 -8.42
N SER A 368 -30.38 5.79 -9.30
CA SER A 368 -30.74 5.43 -10.67
C SER A 368 -29.52 5.05 -11.51
N ASP A 369 -28.43 5.79 -11.36
CA ASP A 369 -27.16 5.49 -12.03
C ASP A 369 -26.63 4.10 -11.60
N MET A 370 -26.79 3.78 -10.30
CA MET A 370 -26.39 2.48 -9.75
C MET A 370 -27.25 1.31 -10.24
N LEU A 371 -28.56 1.51 -10.48
CA LEU A 371 -29.41 0.49 -11.11
C LEU A 371 -28.88 0.14 -12.51
N ASP A 372 -28.57 1.15 -13.32
CA ASP A 372 -28.03 0.94 -14.66
C ASP A 372 -26.63 0.32 -14.64
N LEU A 373 -25.79 0.69 -13.67
CA LEU A 373 -24.47 0.10 -13.50
C LEU A 373 -24.55 -1.36 -13.05
N GLY A 374 -25.39 -1.68 -12.06
CA GLY A 374 -25.59 -3.05 -11.57
C GLY A 374 -26.27 -3.97 -12.59
N ALA A 375 -26.96 -3.44 -13.60
CA ALA A 375 -27.45 -4.22 -14.73
C ALA A 375 -26.31 -4.67 -15.67
N ALA A 376 -25.26 -3.86 -15.81
CA ALA A 376 -24.07 -4.19 -16.59
C ALA A 376 -23.04 -5.00 -15.80
N LEU A 377 -23.00 -4.81 -14.47
CA LEU A 377 -22.09 -5.49 -13.54
C LEU A 377 -22.91 -6.30 -12.53
N PRO A 378 -23.33 -7.53 -12.89
CA PRO A 378 -24.35 -8.26 -12.13
C PRO A 378 -23.92 -8.64 -10.72
N CYS A 379 -22.62 -8.86 -10.48
CA CYS A 379 -22.06 -9.17 -9.15
C CYS A 379 -21.73 -7.93 -8.32
N LEU A 380 -21.94 -6.71 -8.82
CA LEU A 380 -21.61 -5.51 -8.06
C LEU A 380 -22.50 -5.41 -6.80
N GLU A 381 -21.85 -5.41 -5.64
CA GLU A 381 -22.48 -5.36 -4.32
C GLU A 381 -22.25 -4.01 -3.64
N SER A 382 -21.11 -3.37 -3.88
CA SER A 382 -20.73 -2.12 -3.22
C SER A 382 -20.06 -1.15 -4.19
N PHE A 383 -20.47 0.11 -4.13
CA PHE A 383 -19.83 1.21 -4.82
C PHE A 383 -19.64 2.38 -3.87
N SER A 384 -18.45 2.97 -3.82
CA SER A 384 -18.21 4.23 -3.12
C SER A 384 -17.42 5.20 -4.00
N MET A 385 -17.66 6.49 -3.79
CA MET A 385 -16.89 7.54 -4.45
C MET A 385 -16.66 8.71 -3.51
N THR A 386 -15.43 9.21 -3.48
CA THR A 386 -15.01 10.45 -2.81
C THR A 386 -14.29 11.35 -3.81
N VAL A 387 -14.06 12.62 -3.48
CA VAL A 387 -13.16 13.49 -4.25
C VAL A 387 -11.94 13.78 -3.39
N LEU A 388 -10.75 13.47 -3.89
CA LEU A 388 -9.45 13.57 -3.20
C LEU A 388 -9.42 12.92 -1.79
N ARG A 389 -10.33 11.97 -1.50
CA ARG A 389 -10.56 11.43 -0.13
C ARG A 389 -10.82 12.53 0.92
N ALA A 390 -11.28 13.71 0.52
CA ALA A 390 -11.57 14.83 1.41
C ALA A 390 -13.08 14.92 1.72
N PRO A 391 -13.49 14.86 2.99
CA PRO A 391 -14.91 14.99 3.36
C PRO A 391 -15.57 16.28 2.85
N ALA A 392 -14.84 17.40 2.79
CA ALA A 392 -15.36 18.69 2.33
C ALA A 392 -15.71 18.76 0.84
N PHE A 393 -15.35 17.75 0.04
CA PHE A 393 -15.74 17.64 -1.37
C PHE A 393 -16.91 16.67 -1.59
N GLY A 394 -17.46 16.12 -0.50
CA GLY A 394 -18.57 15.17 -0.54
C GLY A 394 -18.12 13.74 -0.83
N SER A 395 -19.07 12.82 -0.60
CA SER A 395 -18.89 11.40 -0.88
C SER A 395 -20.24 10.75 -1.13
N VAL A 396 -20.22 9.58 -1.76
CA VAL A 396 -21.38 8.69 -1.86
C VAL A 396 -20.96 7.26 -1.59
N SER A 397 -21.85 6.49 -0.97
CA SER A 397 -21.70 5.06 -0.76
C SER A 397 -23.01 4.37 -1.09
N TRP A 398 -22.96 3.34 -1.91
CA TRP A 398 -24.11 2.55 -2.34
C TRP A 398 -23.84 1.08 -2.05
N VAL A 399 -24.78 0.43 -1.37
CA VAL A 399 -24.73 -1.00 -1.08
C VAL A 399 -25.98 -1.66 -1.63
N ARG A 400 -25.82 -2.82 -2.26
CA ARG A 400 -26.93 -3.62 -2.77
C ARG A 400 -27.49 -4.49 -1.65
N LYS A 401 -28.72 -4.22 -1.21
CA LYS A 401 -29.46 -5.02 -0.22
C LYS A 401 -30.79 -5.47 -0.82
N ASP A 402 -31.08 -6.76 -0.75
CA ASP A 402 -32.31 -7.36 -1.29
C ASP A 402 -32.62 -6.96 -2.74
N GLY A 403 -31.57 -6.87 -3.57
CA GLY A 403 -31.68 -6.48 -4.98
C GLY A 403 -31.91 -4.99 -5.24
N LYS A 404 -31.88 -4.13 -4.23
CA LYS A 404 -32.00 -2.66 -4.35
C LYS A 404 -30.72 -1.96 -3.88
N TRP A 405 -30.42 -0.83 -4.52
CA TRP A 405 -29.34 0.07 -4.09
C TRP A 405 -29.84 1.00 -3.01
N VAL A 406 -29.20 0.94 -1.84
CA VAL A 406 -29.47 1.82 -0.70
C VAL A 406 -28.21 2.61 -0.35
N ASP A 407 -28.40 3.77 0.28
CA ASP A 407 -27.30 4.56 0.79
C ASP A 407 -26.54 3.74 1.85
N GLY A 408 -25.24 3.55 1.63
CA GLY A 408 -24.34 2.82 2.52
C GLY A 408 -23.97 3.60 3.78
N THR A 409 -24.24 4.91 3.82
CA THR A 409 -24.02 5.78 4.98
C THR A 409 -25.19 5.78 5.97
N GLU A 410 -26.39 5.39 5.51
CA GLU A 410 -27.53 5.14 6.39
C GLU A 410 -27.30 3.82 7.16
N ARG A 411 -26.90 3.98 8.44
CA ARG A 411 -26.67 2.85 9.36
C ARG A 411 -27.90 1.93 9.41
N LEU A 412 -27.63 0.62 9.34
CA LEU A 412 -28.47 -0.40 9.97
C LEU A 412 -28.45 -0.24 11.50
#